data_AF-D2VIT1-F1
#
_entry.id   AF-D2VIT1-F1
#
_cell.length_a   1.000
_cell.length_b   1.000
_cell.length_c   1.000
_cell.angle_alpha   90.00
_cell.angle_beta   90.00
_cell.angle_gamma   90.00
#
_symmetry.space_group_name_H-M   'P 1'
#
loop_
_entity.id
_entity.type
_entity.pdbx_description
1 polymer ?
#
loop_
_entity_poly.entity_id
_entity_poly.type
_entity_poly.pdbx_seq_one_letter_code
_entity_poly.pdbx_strand_id
1 'polypeptide(L)'
;MTIQQQTFDTTNSTKAQVIDLEPIITSSISIPLNSFFMLLLIGLILFIVFFLMMRSVRESMKRNQHVMIGSVILLCLVQVSSLVCRTLYDSLNLSMVTQIHSYVYSNFNESVIVERGFDVTYMYNNSFLSNIEQAGISQGRYVAMHVFGALELFCALMNCVVMMLIMCFVDNVFLNTVRITSGLIYSKGVQRATIIVNTITILFSITLSMIIALTCIILILNRLDIVEEYQNYFFIAGYIVFVSQILIQTIVSNLSAASLLKIITKTASNENRKKSRKPIIKVIILEIFLVLCALLQIVSMAFAIALFDWVYLTLFYSIFNNVGIILFACVAIALYHPIFTDTTKVLSDLNKNVANEFSNKQSSKHSSQLNSKHSSKKSNKNQSIHQAPEVSIVSEESIKI
;
A
#
# COMPACT_ATOMS: atom_id res chain seq x y z
N MET A 1 70.46 -6.14 -25.68
CA MET A 1 69.20 -5.44 -25.36
C MET A 1 68.48 -6.31 -24.35
N THR A 2 68.72 -6.03 -23.07
CA THR A 2 68.36 -6.91 -21.95
C THR A 2 67.00 -6.47 -21.45
N ILE A 3 65.99 -7.32 -21.66
CA ILE A 3 64.63 -7.10 -21.19
C ILE A 3 64.66 -7.24 -19.66
N GLN A 4 64.62 -6.13 -18.95
CA GLN A 4 64.40 -6.14 -17.50
C GLN A 4 62.95 -6.60 -17.26
N GLN A 5 62.80 -7.86 -16.83
CA GLN A 5 61.58 -8.32 -16.17
C GLN A 5 61.48 -7.56 -14.83
N GLN A 6 60.63 -6.54 -14.80
CA GLN A 6 60.12 -5.97 -13.56
C GLN A 6 59.29 -7.05 -12.86
N THR A 7 59.89 -7.72 -11.88
CA THR A 7 59.18 -8.49 -10.86
C THR A 7 58.35 -7.52 -10.04
N PHE A 8 57.05 -7.49 -10.28
CA PHE A 8 56.08 -6.79 -9.43
C PHE A 8 56.00 -7.53 -8.09
N ASP A 9 56.54 -6.92 -7.04
CA ASP A 9 56.41 -7.38 -5.67
C ASP A 9 54.94 -7.49 -5.27
N THR A 10 54.51 -8.70 -4.90
CA THR A 10 53.13 -9.12 -4.65
C THR A 10 52.75 -9.06 -3.16
N THR A 11 53.42 -8.22 -2.35
CA THR A 11 53.31 -8.26 -0.88
C THR A 11 52.43 -7.20 -0.24
N ASN A 12 51.86 -6.26 -1.00
CA ASN A 12 50.77 -5.41 -0.53
C ASN A 12 49.52 -5.71 -1.35
N SER A 13 48.81 -6.79 -0.97
CA SER A 13 47.45 -7.05 -1.44
C SER A 13 46.49 -6.02 -0.85
N THR A 14 46.56 -4.78 -1.34
CA THR A 14 45.38 -3.94 -1.42
C THR A 14 44.41 -4.70 -2.30
N LYS A 15 43.48 -5.43 -1.65
CA LYS A 15 42.38 -6.11 -2.33
C LYS A 15 41.81 -5.12 -3.35
N ALA A 16 41.99 -5.41 -4.64
CA ALA A 16 41.34 -4.64 -5.68
C ALA A 16 39.84 -4.75 -5.42
N GLN A 17 39.24 -3.66 -4.92
CA GLN A 17 37.80 -3.61 -4.69
C GLN A 17 37.15 -3.57 -6.06
N VAL A 18 36.51 -4.68 -6.43
CA VAL A 18 35.70 -4.75 -7.63
C VAL A 18 34.53 -3.80 -7.42
N ILE A 19 34.48 -2.72 -8.20
CA ILE A 19 33.40 -1.74 -8.10
C ILE A 19 32.19 -2.32 -8.83
N ASP A 20 31.22 -2.83 -8.06
CA ASP A 20 29.94 -3.30 -8.58
C ASP A 20 29.08 -2.12 -9.06
N LEU A 21 29.21 -1.78 -10.35
CA LEU A 21 28.33 -0.85 -11.05
C LEU A 21 27.32 -1.64 -11.88
N GLU A 22 26.05 -1.20 -11.91
CA GLU A 22 25.03 -1.85 -12.72
C GLU A 22 25.34 -1.73 -14.23
N PRO A 23 25.00 -2.74 -15.05
CA PRO A 23 25.12 -2.69 -16.49
C PRO A 23 24.50 -1.45 -17.11
N ILE A 24 25.20 -0.83 -18.07
CA ILE A 24 24.73 0.36 -18.82
C ILE A 24 23.34 0.14 -19.39
N ILE A 25 23.07 -1.05 -19.93
CA ILE A 25 21.79 -1.41 -20.56
C ILE A 25 20.65 -1.29 -19.54
N THR A 26 20.85 -1.79 -18.32
CA THR A 26 19.84 -1.75 -17.25
C THR A 26 19.51 -0.32 -16.85
N SER A 27 20.51 0.51 -16.56
CA SER A 27 20.28 1.93 -16.20
C SER A 27 19.66 2.71 -17.36
N SER A 28 20.08 2.46 -18.60
CA SER A 28 19.56 3.14 -19.80
C SER A 28 18.07 2.83 -20.06
N ILE A 29 17.61 1.62 -19.75
CA ILE A 29 16.19 1.24 -19.86
C ILE A 29 15.40 1.72 -18.63
N SER A 30 16.00 1.66 -17.45
CA SER A 30 15.35 2.02 -16.18
C SER A 30 14.97 3.50 -16.15
N ILE A 31 15.83 4.42 -16.60
CA ILE A 31 15.57 5.88 -16.58
C ILE A 31 14.26 6.27 -17.31
N PRO A 32 14.05 5.93 -18.61
CA PRO A 32 12.82 6.28 -19.31
C PRO A 32 11.60 5.56 -18.73
N LEU A 33 11.75 4.32 -18.28
CA LEU A 33 10.68 3.56 -17.62
C LEU A 33 10.21 4.23 -16.34
N ASN A 34 11.14 4.61 -15.46
CA ASN A 34 10.83 5.30 -14.20
C ASN A 34 10.22 6.69 -14.46
N SER A 35 10.70 7.40 -15.47
CA SER A 35 10.15 8.69 -15.90
C SER A 35 8.70 8.57 -16.36
N PHE A 36 8.38 7.52 -17.13
CA PHE A 36 7.01 7.23 -17.56
C PHE A 36 6.08 6.96 -16.36
N PHE A 37 6.48 6.09 -15.43
CA PHE A 37 5.69 5.82 -14.22
C PHE A 37 5.54 7.03 -13.31
N MET A 38 6.57 7.87 -13.19
CA MET A 38 6.53 9.11 -12.43
C MET A 38 5.47 10.07 -13.00
N LEU A 39 5.42 10.24 -14.32
CA LEU A 39 4.39 11.06 -14.99
C LEU A 39 2.98 10.50 -14.76
N LEU A 40 2.80 9.18 -14.83
CA LEU A 40 1.52 8.54 -14.55
C LEU A 40 1.05 8.78 -13.10
N LEU A 41 1.94 8.63 -12.13
CA LEU A 41 1.63 8.83 -10.70
C LEU A 41 1.33 10.30 -10.38
N ILE A 42 2.10 11.24 -10.94
CA ILE A 42 1.82 12.67 -10.82
C ILE A 42 0.46 12.99 -11.44
N GLY A 43 0.17 12.45 -12.64
CA GLY A 43 -1.14 12.59 -13.28
C GLY A 43 -2.29 12.05 -12.41
N LEU A 44 -2.09 10.90 -11.76
CA LEU A 44 -3.06 10.32 -10.82
C LEU A 44 -3.26 11.21 -9.60
N ILE A 45 -2.19 11.73 -8.98
CA ILE A 45 -2.28 12.66 -7.85
C ILE A 45 -3.05 13.91 -8.25
N LEU A 46 -2.73 14.52 -9.39
CA LEU A 46 -3.40 15.72 -9.90
C LEU A 46 -4.89 15.45 -10.15
N PHE A 47 -5.22 14.30 -10.73
CA PHE A 47 -6.61 13.86 -10.92
C PHE A 47 -7.36 13.76 -9.59
N ILE A 48 -6.77 13.13 -8.58
CA ILE A 48 -7.37 13.00 -7.23
C ILE A 48 -7.56 14.38 -6.60
N VAL A 49 -6.55 15.24 -6.64
CA VAL A 49 -6.62 16.60 -6.06
C VAL A 49 -7.69 17.42 -6.76
N PHE A 50 -7.76 17.38 -8.09
CA PHE A 50 -8.81 18.05 -8.87
C PHE A 50 -10.21 17.54 -8.48
N PHE A 51 -10.37 16.22 -8.35
CA PHE A 51 -11.62 15.61 -7.89
C PHE A 51 -12.01 16.07 -6.47
N LEU A 52 -11.05 16.18 -5.55
CA LEU A 52 -11.27 16.70 -4.19
C LEU A 52 -11.61 18.20 -4.16
N MET A 53 -11.11 18.98 -5.12
CA MET A 53 -11.40 20.41 -5.25
C MET A 53 -12.83 20.67 -5.76
N MET A 54 -13.46 19.69 -6.41
CA MET A 54 -14.86 19.82 -6.83
C MET A 54 -15.76 20.00 -5.61
N ARG A 55 -16.40 21.17 -5.51
CA ARG A 55 -17.26 21.54 -4.38
C ARG A 55 -18.32 20.49 -4.03
N SER A 56 -18.99 19.93 -5.05
CA SER A 56 -20.02 18.89 -4.89
C SER A 56 -19.49 17.63 -4.20
N VAL A 57 -18.25 17.24 -4.52
CA VAL A 57 -17.59 16.09 -3.91
C VAL A 57 -17.16 16.43 -2.48
N ARG A 58 -16.51 17.58 -2.29
CA ARG A 58 -16.00 17.99 -0.97
C ARG A 58 -17.09 18.09 0.09
N GLU A 59 -18.27 18.60 -0.27
CA GLU A 59 -19.40 18.75 0.66
C GLU A 59 -20.10 17.41 0.96
N SER A 60 -20.00 16.41 0.08
CA SER A 60 -20.63 15.10 0.26
C SER A 60 -19.73 14.05 0.92
N MET A 61 -18.43 14.33 1.03
CA MET A 61 -17.45 13.38 1.55
C MET A 61 -17.50 13.22 3.08
N LYS A 62 -17.47 11.97 3.53
CA LYS A 62 -17.34 11.60 4.96
C LYS A 62 -15.87 11.56 5.38
N ARG A 63 -15.62 11.70 6.69
CA ARG A 63 -14.28 11.62 7.31
C ARG A 63 -13.49 10.39 6.84
N ASN A 64 -14.11 9.22 6.82
CA ASN A 64 -13.46 7.97 6.38
C ASN A 64 -12.98 8.04 4.93
N GLN A 65 -13.72 8.71 4.04
CA GLN A 65 -13.31 8.87 2.65
C GLN A 65 -12.11 9.80 2.52
N HIS A 66 -12.06 10.89 3.30
CA HIS A 66 -10.90 11.76 3.34
C HIS A 66 -9.63 11.03 3.80
N VAL A 67 -9.74 10.18 4.82
CA VAL A 67 -8.62 9.37 5.31
C VAL A 67 -8.13 8.40 4.23
N MET A 68 -9.05 7.71 3.54
CA MET A 68 -8.69 6.78 2.46
C MET A 68 -7.97 7.50 1.31
N ILE A 69 -8.54 8.60 0.81
CA ILE A 69 -7.96 9.35 -0.30
C ILE A 69 -6.62 9.98 0.11
N GLY A 70 -6.53 10.54 1.32
CA GLY A 70 -5.27 11.05 1.85
C GLY A 70 -4.19 9.98 1.93
N SER A 71 -4.55 8.74 2.30
CA SER A 71 -3.62 7.61 2.34
C SER A 71 -3.17 7.19 0.95
N VAL A 72 -4.05 7.22 -0.06
CA VAL A 72 -3.67 6.95 -1.46
C VAL A 72 -2.75 8.04 -2.02
N ILE A 73 -3.00 9.31 -1.70
CA ILE A 73 -2.09 10.41 -2.06
C ILE A 73 -0.72 10.18 -1.41
N LEU A 74 -0.68 9.84 -0.13
CA LEU A 74 0.56 9.51 0.57
C LEU A 74 1.32 8.36 -0.12
N LEU A 75 0.62 7.28 -0.48
CA LEU A 75 1.20 6.16 -1.23
C LEU A 75 1.84 6.63 -2.55
N CYS A 76 1.12 7.45 -3.32
CA CYS A 76 1.64 7.95 -4.60
C CYS A 76 2.84 8.89 -4.40
N LEU A 77 2.85 9.72 -3.36
CA LEU A 77 3.97 10.62 -3.05
C LEU A 77 5.24 9.85 -2.64
N VAL A 78 5.08 8.81 -1.81
CA VAL A 78 6.20 7.94 -1.43
C VAL A 78 6.76 7.22 -2.67
N GLN A 79 5.89 6.72 -3.56
CA GLN A 79 6.34 6.10 -4.81
C GLN A 79 7.04 7.08 -5.77
N VAL A 80 6.53 8.31 -5.92
CA VAL A 80 7.21 9.34 -6.73
C VAL A 80 8.59 9.64 -6.14
N SER A 81 8.71 9.73 -4.82
CA SER A 81 10.00 9.93 -4.14
C SER A 81 10.97 8.78 -4.40
N SER A 82 10.47 7.53 -4.38
CA SER A 82 11.23 6.33 -4.75
C SER A 82 11.75 6.42 -6.19
N LEU A 83 10.89 6.78 -7.14
CA LEU A 83 11.24 6.89 -8.55
C LEU A 83 12.26 8.01 -8.81
N VAL A 84 12.14 9.15 -8.12
CA VAL A 84 13.14 10.23 -8.21
C VAL A 84 14.50 9.73 -7.72
N CYS A 85 14.55 9.06 -6.56
CA CYS A 85 15.80 8.50 -6.04
C CYS A 85 16.39 7.45 -7.00
N ARG A 86 15.55 6.58 -7.58
CA ARG A 86 15.99 5.59 -8.58
C ARG A 86 16.58 6.26 -9.81
N THR A 87 15.91 7.27 -10.36
CA THR A 87 16.39 8.00 -11.54
C THR A 87 17.71 8.71 -11.26
N LEU A 88 17.90 9.28 -10.06
CA LEU A 88 19.16 9.90 -9.65
C LEU A 88 20.27 8.86 -9.51
N TYR A 89 19.98 7.72 -8.87
CA TYR A 89 20.90 6.58 -8.78
C TYR A 89 21.34 6.10 -10.17
N ASP A 90 20.40 5.79 -11.06
CA ASP A 90 20.68 5.29 -12.41
C ASP A 90 21.45 6.32 -13.25
N SER A 91 21.16 7.61 -13.09
CA SER A 91 21.86 8.69 -13.80
C SER A 91 23.31 8.84 -13.33
N LEU A 92 23.55 8.71 -12.02
CA LEU A 92 24.91 8.73 -11.45
C LEU A 92 25.69 7.49 -11.88
N ASN A 93 25.08 6.30 -11.80
CA ASN A 93 25.67 5.05 -12.25
C ASN A 93 26.08 5.15 -13.73
N LEU A 94 25.14 5.52 -14.62
CA LEU A 94 25.40 5.66 -16.06
C LEU A 94 26.52 6.65 -16.35
N SER A 95 26.57 7.78 -15.66
CA SER A 95 27.63 8.77 -15.83
C SER A 95 29.00 8.23 -15.40
N MET A 96 29.08 7.48 -14.29
CA MET A 96 30.33 6.92 -13.80
C MET A 96 30.84 5.81 -14.72
N VAL A 97 29.96 4.90 -15.12
CA VAL A 97 30.29 3.81 -16.04
C VAL A 97 30.80 4.38 -17.38
N THR A 98 30.15 5.44 -17.89
CA THR A 98 30.59 6.10 -19.14
C THR A 98 31.98 6.75 -18.99
N GLN A 99 32.27 7.41 -17.86
CA GLN A 99 33.57 8.03 -17.62
C GLN A 99 34.70 7.00 -17.52
N ILE A 100 34.46 5.90 -16.82
CA ILE A 100 35.42 4.82 -16.72
C ILE A 100 35.63 4.16 -18.09
N HIS A 101 34.56 3.94 -18.87
CA HIS A 101 34.68 3.42 -20.24
C HIS A 101 35.56 4.33 -21.11
N SER A 102 35.32 5.65 -21.09
CA SER A 102 36.16 6.62 -21.79
C SER A 102 37.61 6.59 -21.33
N TYR A 103 37.85 6.49 -20.01
CA TYR A 103 39.19 6.40 -19.44
C TYR A 103 39.93 5.14 -19.91
N VAL A 104 39.27 3.98 -19.92
CA VAL A 104 39.88 2.73 -20.36
C VAL A 104 40.22 2.81 -21.85
N TYR A 105 39.29 3.30 -22.67
CA TYR A 105 39.50 3.43 -24.11
C TYR A 105 40.63 4.40 -24.46
N SER A 106 40.82 5.46 -23.66
CA SER A 106 41.90 6.43 -23.89
C SER A 106 43.28 5.95 -23.42
N ASN A 107 43.36 5.04 -22.44
CA ASN A 107 44.61 4.64 -21.81
C ASN A 107 45.12 3.24 -22.21
N PHE A 108 44.28 2.41 -22.82
CA PHE A 108 44.64 1.05 -23.22
C PHE A 108 44.49 0.85 -24.73
N ASN A 109 45.42 0.13 -25.35
CA ASN A 109 45.34 -0.23 -26.77
C ASN A 109 44.16 -1.17 -27.04
N GLU A 110 43.48 -0.98 -28.16
CA GLU A 110 42.28 -1.71 -28.59
C GLU A 110 42.48 -3.24 -28.58
N SER A 111 43.67 -3.72 -28.95
CA SER A 111 44.01 -5.15 -28.89
C SER A 111 43.98 -5.73 -27.48
N VAL A 112 44.39 -4.96 -26.47
CA VAL A 112 44.39 -5.37 -25.06
C VAL A 112 42.97 -5.33 -24.47
N ILE A 113 42.14 -4.40 -24.95
CA ILE A 113 40.73 -4.27 -24.56
C ILE A 113 39.94 -5.49 -25.05
N VAL A 114 40.12 -5.86 -26.32
CA VAL A 114 39.45 -7.05 -26.91
C VAL A 114 39.97 -8.34 -26.28
N GLU A 115 41.28 -8.49 -26.09
CA GLU A 115 41.89 -9.69 -25.49
C GLU A 115 41.47 -9.91 -24.04
N ARG A 116 41.23 -8.84 -23.28
CA ARG A 116 40.74 -8.93 -21.89
C ARG A 116 39.22 -9.11 -21.78
N GLY A 117 38.51 -9.26 -22.90
CA GLY A 117 37.05 -9.35 -22.91
C GLY A 117 36.39 -8.09 -22.37
N PHE A 118 37.07 -6.94 -22.40
CA PHE A 118 36.68 -5.75 -21.67
C PHE A 118 35.31 -5.22 -22.12
N ASP A 119 34.96 -5.26 -23.40
CA ASP A 119 33.62 -4.81 -23.85
C ASP A 119 32.48 -5.66 -23.30
N VAL A 120 32.70 -6.98 -23.16
CA VAL A 120 31.70 -7.91 -22.60
C VAL A 120 31.71 -7.81 -21.08
N THR A 121 32.87 -7.84 -20.44
CA THR A 121 32.97 -7.71 -18.99
C THR A 121 32.46 -6.34 -18.52
N TYR A 122 32.70 -5.24 -19.23
CA TYR A 122 32.21 -3.91 -18.86
C TYR A 122 30.71 -3.73 -19.12
N MET A 123 30.16 -4.41 -20.14
CA MET A 123 28.71 -4.49 -20.33
C MET A 123 28.00 -5.38 -19.30
N TYR A 124 28.70 -6.32 -18.64
CA TYR A 124 28.07 -7.36 -17.80
C TYR A 124 28.58 -7.47 -16.34
N ASN A 125 29.74 -6.93 -15.95
CA ASN A 125 30.34 -6.87 -14.59
C ASN A 125 31.61 -5.96 -14.49
N ASN A 126 31.52 -4.85 -13.76
CA ASN A 126 32.57 -3.83 -13.58
C ASN A 126 33.52 -4.18 -12.41
N SER A 127 34.80 -3.80 -12.27
CA SER A 127 35.82 -3.11 -13.07
C SER A 127 37.22 -3.41 -12.44
N PHE A 128 38.32 -3.35 -13.22
CA PHE A 128 39.70 -3.64 -12.75
C PHE A 128 40.42 -2.42 -12.10
N LEU A 129 39.73 -1.30 -11.92
CA LEU A 129 40.34 -0.08 -11.41
C LEU A 129 40.49 -0.15 -9.89
N SER A 130 41.73 -0.07 -9.40
CA SER A 130 42.04 -0.05 -7.97
C SER A 130 41.61 1.25 -7.28
N ASN A 131 41.43 2.35 -8.02
CA ASN A 131 40.90 3.60 -7.50
C ASN A 131 40.03 4.33 -8.54
N ILE A 132 38.79 4.65 -8.19
CA ILE A 132 37.80 5.39 -9.00
C ILE A 132 38.27 6.80 -9.38
N GLU A 133 39.16 7.39 -8.57
CA GLU A 133 39.71 8.72 -8.81
C GLU A 133 40.58 8.77 -10.07
N GLN A 134 41.16 7.64 -10.50
CA GLN A 134 41.93 7.56 -11.74
C GLN A 134 41.06 7.85 -12.97
N ALA A 135 39.78 7.48 -12.91
CA ALA A 135 38.80 7.79 -13.94
C ALA A 135 38.20 9.22 -13.82
N GLY A 136 38.72 10.05 -12.90
CA GLY A 136 38.23 11.40 -12.66
C GLY A 136 36.91 11.46 -11.90
N ILE A 137 36.48 10.36 -11.28
CA ILE A 137 35.24 10.30 -10.49
C ILE A 137 35.57 10.72 -9.05
N SER A 138 34.89 11.75 -8.56
CA SER A 138 35.03 12.17 -7.17
C SER A 138 34.35 11.17 -6.21
N GLN A 139 34.97 10.94 -5.05
CA GLN A 139 34.41 10.07 -3.99
C GLN A 139 33.00 10.52 -3.56
N GLY A 140 32.75 11.82 -3.52
CA GLY A 140 31.42 12.35 -3.19
C GLY A 140 30.32 11.88 -4.16
N ARG A 141 30.65 11.68 -5.44
CA ARG A 141 29.70 11.18 -6.44
C ARG A 141 29.37 9.70 -6.22
N TYR A 142 30.39 8.92 -5.87
CA TYR A 142 30.25 7.50 -5.55
C TYR A 142 29.37 7.30 -4.29
N VAL A 143 29.66 8.07 -3.23
CA VAL A 143 28.83 8.05 -2.00
C VAL A 143 27.40 8.49 -2.29
N ALA A 144 27.21 9.56 -3.08
CA ALA A 144 25.87 10.04 -3.45
C ALA A 144 25.05 8.97 -4.18
N MET A 145 25.67 8.20 -5.10
CA MET A 145 24.99 7.10 -5.77
C MET A 145 24.44 6.09 -4.75
N HIS A 146 25.26 5.59 -3.83
CA HIS A 146 24.81 4.61 -2.83
C HIS A 146 23.74 5.16 -1.89
N VAL A 147 23.84 6.44 -1.50
CA VAL A 147 22.80 7.11 -0.70
C VAL A 147 21.47 7.16 -1.46
N PHE A 148 21.46 7.52 -2.75
CA PHE A 148 20.24 7.52 -3.54
C PHE A 148 19.67 6.10 -3.75
N GLY A 149 20.52 5.10 -3.92
CA GLY A 149 20.08 3.70 -3.96
C GLY A 149 19.42 3.25 -2.64
N ALA A 150 19.99 3.62 -1.50
CA ALA A 150 19.41 3.31 -0.19
C ALA A 150 18.10 4.07 0.08
N LEU A 151 17.99 5.33 -0.35
CA LEU A 151 16.78 6.13 -0.24
C LEU A 151 15.66 5.63 -1.16
N GLU A 152 16.01 5.19 -2.38
CA GLU A 152 15.08 4.52 -3.30
C GLU A 152 14.48 3.30 -2.63
N LEU A 153 15.31 2.40 -2.13
CA LEU A 153 14.87 1.19 -1.45
C LEU A 153 14.02 1.51 -0.21
N PHE A 154 14.43 2.51 0.58
CA PHE A 154 13.67 2.98 1.75
C PHE A 154 12.24 3.37 1.33
N CYS A 155 12.11 4.22 0.31
CA CYS A 155 10.82 4.69 -0.17
C CYS A 155 10.00 3.54 -0.75
N ALA A 156 10.61 2.68 -1.56
CA ALA A 156 9.98 1.51 -2.16
C ALA A 156 9.37 0.59 -1.09
N LEU A 157 10.14 0.24 -0.05
CA LEU A 157 9.68 -0.61 1.04
C LEU A 157 8.65 0.10 1.94
N MET A 158 8.76 1.42 2.11
CA MET A 158 7.75 2.19 2.85
C MET A 158 6.39 2.18 2.15
N ASN A 159 6.31 2.02 0.82
CA ASN A 159 5.03 1.81 0.14
C ASN A 159 4.33 0.54 0.63
N CYS A 160 5.07 -0.54 0.93
CA CYS A 160 4.48 -1.75 1.50
C CYS A 160 3.79 -1.46 2.85
N VAL A 161 4.42 -0.63 3.70
CA VAL A 161 3.83 -0.21 4.98
C VAL A 161 2.57 0.63 4.75
N VAL A 162 2.61 1.59 3.82
CA VAL A 162 1.42 2.42 3.50
C VAL A 162 0.29 1.56 2.92
N MET A 163 0.59 0.61 2.05
CA MET A 163 -0.39 -0.34 1.51
C MET A 163 -1.05 -1.18 2.61
N MET A 164 -0.27 -1.67 3.58
CA MET A 164 -0.81 -2.38 4.74
C MET A 164 -1.76 -1.51 5.57
N LEU A 165 -1.43 -0.24 5.80
CA LEU A 165 -2.30 0.69 6.52
C LEU A 165 -3.61 0.93 5.76
N ILE A 166 -3.54 1.08 4.43
CA ILE A 166 -4.72 1.21 3.58
C ILE A 166 -5.59 -0.05 3.63
N MET A 167 -4.99 -1.25 3.51
CA MET A 167 -5.74 -2.51 3.63
C MET A 167 -6.41 -2.64 4.99
N CYS A 168 -5.71 -2.33 6.08
CA CYS A 168 -6.27 -2.33 7.43
C CYS A 168 -7.44 -1.34 7.55
N PHE A 169 -7.31 -0.15 6.96
CA PHE A 169 -8.40 0.82 6.92
C PHE A 169 -9.62 0.27 6.16
N VAL A 170 -9.40 -0.36 5.00
CA VAL A 170 -10.46 -0.96 4.19
C VAL A 170 -11.16 -2.09 4.96
N ASP A 171 -10.39 -3.00 5.58
CA ASP A 171 -10.91 -4.08 6.43
C ASP A 171 -11.75 -3.53 7.60
N ASN A 172 -11.30 -2.45 8.23
CA ASN A 172 -12.05 -1.77 9.29
C ASN A 172 -13.39 -1.21 8.80
N VAL A 173 -13.40 -0.59 7.63
CA VAL A 173 -14.63 -0.10 7.01
C VAL A 173 -15.57 -1.25 6.70
N PHE A 174 -15.06 -2.39 6.23
CA PHE A 174 -15.85 -3.59 6.01
C PHE A 174 -16.41 -4.18 7.28
N LEU A 175 -15.58 -4.41 8.31
CA LEU A 175 -16.02 -4.93 9.60
C LEU A 175 -17.06 -4.03 10.26
N ASN A 176 -16.90 -2.71 10.17
CA ASN A 176 -17.90 -1.77 10.65
C ASN A 176 -19.20 -1.84 9.85
N THR A 177 -19.11 -2.02 8.53
CA THR A 177 -20.29 -2.20 7.67
C THR A 177 -21.03 -3.49 7.99
N VAL A 178 -20.30 -4.60 8.21
CA VAL A 178 -20.84 -5.87 8.70
C VAL A 178 -21.58 -5.65 10.01
N ARG A 179 -20.91 -5.02 10.99
CA ARG A 179 -21.48 -4.76 12.32
C ARG A 179 -22.81 -4.03 12.26
N ILE A 180 -22.89 -2.98 11.44
CA ILE A 180 -24.10 -2.17 11.29
C ILE A 180 -25.19 -2.98 10.55
N THR A 181 -24.85 -3.65 9.44
CA THR A 181 -25.82 -4.38 8.59
C THR A 181 -26.43 -5.58 9.32
N SER A 182 -25.67 -6.19 10.22
CA SER A 182 -26.10 -7.39 10.96
C SER A 182 -27.15 -7.12 12.04
N GLY A 183 -27.41 -5.86 12.38
CA GLY A 183 -28.15 -5.50 13.61
C GLY A 183 -27.42 -5.91 14.90
N LEU A 184 -26.23 -6.51 14.78
CA LEU A 184 -25.35 -6.96 15.86
C LEU A 184 -24.47 -5.82 16.36
N ILE A 185 -25.04 -4.61 16.44
CA ILE A 185 -24.35 -3.38 16.90
C ILE A 185 -23.64 -3.63 18.25
N TYR A 186 -24.17 -4.54 19.07
CA TYR A 186 -23.64 -4.91 20.39
C TYR A 186 -22.88 -6.25 20.47
N SER A 187 -22.54 -6.90 19.36
CA SER A 187 -21.74 -8.14 19.47
C SER A 187 -20.32 -7.79 19.92
N LYS A 188 -20.00 -8.14 21.18
CA LYS A 188 -18.66 -7.99 21.76
C LYS A 188 -17.59 -8.70 20.93
N GLY A 189 -17.96 -9.75 20.19
CA GLY A 189 -17.06 -10.53 19.32
C GLY A 189 -16.48 -9.70 18.18
N VAL A 190 -17.32 -9.06 17.37
CA VAL A 190 -16.86 -8.25 16.21
C VAL A 190 -16.00 -7.08 16.69
N GLN A 191 -16.39 -6.41 17.78
CA GLN A 191 -15.60 -5.30 18.33
C GLN A 191 -14.21 -5.76 18.79
N ARG A 192 -14.12 -6.89 19.50
CA ARG A 192 -12.83 -7.47 19.92
C ARG A 192 -11.98 -7.86 18.71
N ALA A 193 -12.58 -8.49 17.71
CA ALA A 193 -11.86 -8.88 16.48
C ALA A 193 -11.26 -7.65 15.78
N THR A 194 -12.03 -6.58 15.60
CA THR A 194 -11.54 -5.33 14.99
C THR A 194 -10.38 -4.72 15.80
N ILE A 195 -10.49 -4.66 17.12
CA ILE A 195 -9.42 -4.13 17.98
C ILE A 195 -8.14 -4.97 17.86
N ILE A 196 -8.28 -6.30 17.88
CA ILE A 196 -7.15 -7.23 17.75
C ILE A 196 -6.46 -7.05 16.40
N VAL A 197 -7.22 -7.06 15.30
CA VAL A 197 -6.69 -6.88 13.94
C VAL A 197 -5.92 -5.57 13.82
N ASN A 198 -6.49 -4.46 14.29
CA ASN A 198 -5.84 -3.15 14.22
C ASN A 198 -4.56 -3.09 15.05
N THR A 199 -4.59 -3.65 16.26
CA THR A 199 -3.42 -3.69 17.14
C THR A 199 -2.29 -4.49 16.49
N ILE A 200 -2.63 -5.66 15.92
CA ILE A 200 -1.68 -6.51 15.20
C ILE A 200 -1.10 -5.76 13.99
N THR A 201 -1.95 -5.18 13.12
CA THR A 201 -1.46 -4.45 11.95
C THR A 201 -0.57 -3.28 12.32
N ILE A 202 -0.92 -2.46 13.32
CA ILE A 202 -0.09 -1.34 13.77
C ILE A 202 1.26 -1.85 14.29
N LEU A 203 1.26 -2.91 15.10
CA LEU A 203 2.50 -3.50 15.63
C LEU A 203 3.41 -3.99 14.50
N PHE A 204 2.85 -4.69 13.51
CA PHE A 204 3.59 -5.14 12.34
C PHE A 204 4.09 -3.98 11.47
N SER A 205 3.29 -2.93 11.26
CA SER A 205 3.73 -1.72 10.53
C SER A 205 4.92 -1.06 11.21
N ILE A 206 4.88 -0.89 12.53
CA ILE A 206 6.01 -0.30 13.30
C ILE A 206 7.25 -1.19 13.19
N THR A 207 7.08 -2.50 13.39
CA THR A 207 8.18 -3.47 13.31
C THR A 207 8.82 -3.47 11.93
N LEU A 208 8.01 -3.49 10.88
CA LEU A 208 8.48 -3.47 9.49
C LEU A 208 9.18 -2.15 9.15
N SER A 209 8.65 -0.99 9.57
CA SER A 209 9.32 0.31 9.39
C SER A 209 10.68 0.37 10.08
N MET A 210 10.80 -0.19 11.29
CA MET A 210 12.08 -0.26 12.00
C MET A 210 13.08 -1.16 11.26
N ILE A 211 12.65 -2.31 10.76
CA ILE A 211 13.49 -3.21 9.94
C ILE A 211 13.94 -2.50 8.67
N ILE A 212 13.04 -1.82 7.95
CA ILE A 212 13.36 -1.07 6.72
C ILE A 212 14.41 0.00 7.00
N ALA A 213 14.23 0.81 8.05
CA ALA A 213 15.17 1.85 8.41
C ALA A 213 16.57 1.27 8.73
N LEU A 214 16.62 0.17 9.48
CA LEU A 214 17.87 -0.52 9.81
C LEU A 214 18.54 -1.12 8.57
N THR A 215 17.77 -1.74 7.66
CA THR A 215 18.26 -2.24 6.37
C THR A 215 18.92 -1.13 5.56
N CYS A 216 18.31 0.05 5.48
CA CYS A 216 18.86 1.18 4.74
C CYS A 216 20.17 1.70 5.36
N ILE A 217 20.27 1.76 6.69
CA ILE A 217 21.52 2.15 7.37
C ILE A 217 22.61 1.11 7.09
N ILE A 218 22.31 -0.18 7.25
CA ILE A 218 23.28 -1.26 7.03
C ILE A 218 23.70 -1.32 5.56
N LEU A 219 22.79 -1.09 4.62
CA LEU A 219 23.10 -1.01 3.18
C LEU A 219 24.14 0.08 2.90
N ILE A 220 23.97 1.27 3.47
CA ILE A 220 24.95 2.37 3.31
C ILE A 220 26.29 1.98 3.95
N LEU A 221 26.28 1.43 5.17
CA LEU A 221 27.51 1.03 5.87
C LEU A 221 28.28 -0.09 5.14
N ASN A 222 27.55 -1.08 4.58
CA ASN A 222 28.11 -2.16 3.79
C ASN A 222 28.74 -1.63 2.50
N ARG A 223 28.06 -0.71 1.79
CA ARG A 223 28.61 -0.07 0.58
C ARG A 223 29.81 0.83 0.83
N LEU A 224 30.02 1.28 2.08
CA LEU A 224 31.21 2.01 2.51
C LEU A 224 32.32 1.10 3.05
N ASP A 225 32.14 -0.23 2.96
CA ASP A 225 33.08 -1.24 3.48
C ASP A 225 33.36 -1.09 4.99
N ILE A 226 32.39 -0.55 5.75
CA ILE A 226 32.48 -0.36 7.21
C ILE A 226 31.97 -1.59 7.95
N VAL A 227 30.99 -2.29 7.39
CA VAL A 227 30.30 -3.44 7.98
C VAL A 227 30.29 -4.57 6.96
N GLU A 228 30.52 -5.81 7.41
CA GLU A 228 30.47 -7.01 6.57
C GLU A 228 29.06 -7.28 6.02
N GLU A 229 28.91 -8.32 5.19
CA GLU A 229 27.73 -8.66 4.38
C GLU A 229 26.49 -9.14 5.19
N TYR A 230 26.09 -8.44 6.25
CA TYR A 230 24.89 -8.75 7.04
C TYR A 230 23.59 -8.32 6.37
N GLN A 231 23.67 -7.51 5.31
CA GLN A 231 22.53 -6.94 4.59
C GLN A 231 21.48 -7.98 4.19
N ASN A 232 21.90 -9.15 3.72
CA ASN A 232 21.00 -10.19 3.21
C ASN A 232 20.07 -10.74 4.29
N TYR A 233 20.55 -10.86 5.53
CA TYR A 233 19.73 -11.32 6.66
C TYR A 233 18.59 -10.34 6.97
N PHE A 234 18.85 -9.03 6.89
CA PHE A 234 17.82 -8.02 7.11
C PHE A 234 16.78 -7.99 5.99
N PHE A 235 17.19 -8.20 4.74
CA PHE A 235 16.25 -8.37 3.62
C PHE A 235 15.35 -9.59 3.78
N ILE A 236 15.94 -10.75 4.11
CA ILE A 236 15.19 -11.99 4.32
C ILE A 236 14.22 -11.83 5.51
N ALA A 237 14.69 -11.25 6.62
CA ALA A 237 13.85 -11.00 7.79
C ALA A 237 12.69 -10.04 7.46
N GLY A 238 12.97 -8.93 6.77
CA GLY A 238 11.96 -7.98 6.31
C GLY A 238 10.92 -8.63 5.37
N TYR A 239 11.38 -9.48 4.45
CA TYR A 239 10.51 -10.23 3.55
C TYR A 239 9.60 -11.21 4.29
N ILE A 240 10.12 -11.98 5.25
CA ILE A 240 9.32 -12.91 6.06
C ILE A 240 8.24 -12.14 6.83
N VAL A 241 8.61 -11.03 7.48
CA VAL A 241 7.66 -10.18 8.21
C VAL A 241 6.59 -9.64 7.26
N PHE A 242 6.97 -9.11 6.09
CA PHE A 242 6.04 -8.58 5.11
C PHE A 242 5.08 -9.66 4.58
N VAL A 243 5.59 -10.82 4.14
CA VAL A 243 4.76 -11.91 3.62
C VAL A 243 3.80 -12.43 4.69
N SER A 244 4.29 -12.68 5.91
CA SER A 244 3.46 -13.16 7.01
C SER A 244 2.29 -12.20 7.30
N GLN A 245 2.58 -10.89 7.27
CA GLN A 245 1.59 -9.85 7.48
C GLN A 245 0.54 -9.80 6.37
N ILE A 246 0.95 -9.86 5.09
CA ILE A 246 0.02 -9.90 3.95
C ILE A 246 -0.87 -11.14 4.02
N LEU A 247 -0.32 -12.31 4.39
CA LEU A 247 -1.10 -13.53 4.54
C LEU A 247 -2.13 -13.42 5.67
N ILE A 248 -1.73 -12.91 6.86
CA ILE A 248 -2.64 -12.69 7.98
C ILE A 248 -3.75 -11.71 7.58
N GLN A 249 -3.39 -10.58 6.95
CA GLN A 249 -4.34 -9.57 6.48
C GLN A 249 -5.33 -10.18 5.48
N THR A 250 -4.85 -10.96 4.52
CA THR A 250 -5.68 -11.65 3.52
C THR A 250 -6.65 -12.63 4.16
N ILE A 251 -6.20 -13.40 5.17
CA ILE A 251 -7.06 -14.33 5.92
C ILE A 251 -8.16 -13.56 6.64
N VAL A 252 -7.82 -12.48 7.35
CA VAL A 252 -8.78 -11.65 8.08
C VAL A 252 -9.79 -11.00 7.13
N SER A 253 -9.32 -10.46 6.00
CA SER A 253 -10.15 -9.85 4.96
C SER A 253 -11.16 -10.87 4.41
N ASN A 254 -10.69 -12.04 3.98
CA ASN A 254 -11.54 -13.15 3.50
C ASN A 254 -12.57 -13.63 4.54
N LEU A 255 -12.17 -13.77 5.81
CA LEU A 255 -13.09 -14.14 6.89
C LEU A 255 -14.17 -13.08 7.12
N SER A 256 -13.81 -11.81 6.98
CA SER A 256 -14.71 -10.66 7.10
C SER A 256 -15.71 -10.63 5.94
N ALA A 257 -15.23 -10.82 4.70
CA ALA A 257 -16.06 -10.92 3.50
C ALA A 257 -17.02 -12.12 3.56
N ALA A 258 -16.54 -13.29 3.98
CA ALA A 258 -17.38 -14.48 4.14
C ALA A 258 -18.47 -14.27 5.21
N SER A 259 -18.13 -13.62 6.33
CA SER A 259 -19.07 -13.28 7.39
C SER A 259 -20.14 -12.29 6.88
N LEU A 260 -19.73 -11.26 6.14
CA LEU A 260 -20.62 -10.31 5.48
C LEU A 260 -21.61 -11.04 4.55
N LEU A 261 -21.10 -11.91 3.67
CA LEU A 261 -21.89 -12.67 2.71
C LEU A 261 -22.93 -13.56 3.40
N LYS A 262 -22.54 -14.25 4.47
CA LYS A 262 -23.43 -15.13 5.26
C LYS A 262 -24.56 -14.34 5.90
N ILE A 263 -24.25 -13.19 6.51
CA ILE A 263 -25.24 -12.33 7.17
C ILE A 263 -26.24 -11.77 6.15
N ILE A 264 -25.77 -11.27 5.02
CA ILE A 264 -26.66 -10.78 3.95
C ILE A 264 -27.53 -11.90 3.39
N THR A 265 -26.95 -13.08 3.17
CA THR A 265 -27.70 -14.22 2.63
C THR A 265 -28.82 -14.67 3.55
N LYS A 266 -28.63 -14.53 4.87
CA LYS A 266 -29.65 -14.80 5.90
C LYS A 266 -30.69 -13.68 6.03
N THR A 267 -30.28 -12.42 5.88
CA THR A 267 -31.13 -11.23 6.15
C THR A 267 -31.96 -10.81 4.94
N ALA A 268 -31.51 -11.10 3.72
CA ALA A 268 -32.21 -10.67 2.52
C ALA A 268 -33.48 -11.53 2.27
N SER A 269 -34.66 -10.94 2.50
CA SER A 269 -35.96 -11.44 2.01
C SER A 269 -35.90 -11.71 0.50
N ASN A 270 -36.63 -12.73 0.04
CA ASN A 270 -36.61 -13.21 -1.35
C ASN A 270 -36.85 -12.09 -2.40
N GLU A 271 -37.65 -11.07 -2.07
CA GLU A 271 -37.99 -9.98 -3.00
C GLU A 271 -36.92 -8.87 -3.07
N ASN A 272 -36.21 -8.59 -1.96
CA ASN A 272 -35.14 -7.58 -1.90
C ASN A 272 -33.72 -8.15 -2.18
N ARG A 273 -33.62 -9.45 -2.47
CA ARG A 273 -32.35 -10.18 -2.63
C ARG A 273 -31.51 -9.72 -3.82
N LYS A 274 -32.15 -9.35 -4.94
CA LYS A 274 -31.43 -8.93 -6.17
C LYS A 274 -30.86 -7.51 -6.07
N LYS A 275 -31.56 -6.58 -5.39
CA LYS A 275 -31.14 -5.18 -5.29
C LYS A 275 -30.01 -4.98 -4.26
N SER A 276 -30.06 -5.70 -3.14
CA SER A 276 -29.05 -5.63 -2.08
C SER A 276 -27.72 -6.30 -2.44
N ARG A 277 -27.70 -7.35 -3.28
CA ARG A 277 -26.48 -8.10 -3.63
C ARG A 277 -25.50 -7.36 -4.53
N LYS A 278 -25.96 -6.45 -5.41
CA LYS A 278 -25.10 -5.81 -6.42
C LYS A 278 -23.93 -5.00 -5.82
N PRO A 279 -24.14 -4.11 -4.82
CA PRO A 279 -23.03 -3.37 -4.21
C PRO A 279 -22.02 -4.28 -3.50
N ILE A 280 -22.49 -5.37 -2.91
CA ILE A 280 -21.65 -6.32 -2.16
C ILE A 280 -20.77 -7.13 -3.11
N ILE A 281 -21.30 -7.59 -4.25
CA ILE A 281 -20.50 -8.28 -5.26
C ILE A 281 -19.40 -7.34 -5.79
N LYS A 282 -19.71 -6.05 -6.02
CA LYS A 282 -18.70 -5.06 -6.41
C LYS A 282 -17.59 -4.95 -5.36
N VAL A 283 -17.96 -4.89 -4.08
CA VAL A 283 -17.02 -4.86 -2.95
C VAL A 283 -16.11 -6.09 -2.94
N ILE A 284 -16.67 -7.30 -3.05
CA ILE A 284 -15.89 -8.55 -3.01
C ILE A 284 -14.93 -8.63 -4.19
N ILE A 285 -15.38 -8.28 -5.40
CA ILE A 285 -14.53 -8.22 -6.58
C ILE A 285 -13.34 -7.29 -6.32
N LEU A 286 -13.61 -6.15 -5.70
CA LEU A 286 -12.60 -5.13 -5.47
C LEU A 286 -11.61 -5.49 -4.35
N GLU A 287 -12.06 -6.24 -3.35
CA GLU A 287 -11.20 -6.86 -2.34
C GLU A 287 -10.28 -7.93 -2.95
N ILE A 288 -10.80 -8.77 -3.86
CA ILE A 288 -9.98 -9.72 -4.62
C ILE A 288 -8.89 -8.99 -5.41
N PHE A 289 -9.21 -7.84 -6.03
CA PHE A 289 -8.21 -7.02 -6.71
C PHE A 289 -7.17 -6.43 -5.76
N LEU A 290 -7.54 -6.02 -4.54
CA LEU A 290 -6.56 -5.58 -3.53
C LEU A 290 -5.59 -6.70 -3.14
N VAL A 291 -6.12 -7.92 -2.92
CA VAL A 291 -5.29 -9.10 -2.63
C VAL A 291 -4.35 -9.40 -3.79
N LEU A 292 -4.85 -9.33 -5.04
CA LEU A 292 -4.01 -9.52 -6.23
C LEU A 292 -2.89 -8.48 -6.30
N CYS A 293 -3.17 -7.20 -5.98
CA CYS A 293 -2.13 -6.17 -5.92
C CYS A 293 -1.09 -6.47 -4.84
N ALA A 294 -1.50 -6.95 -3.67
CA ALA A 294 -0.58 -7.36 -2.61
C ALA A 294 0.32 -8.55 -3.04
N LEU A 295 -0.23 -9.52 -3.79
CA LEU A 295 0.53 -10.62 -4.37
C LEU A 295 1.55 -10.13 -5.41
N LEU A 296 1.19 -9.16 -6.25
CA LEU A 296 2.14 -8.54 -7.18
C LEU A 296 3.30 -7.86 -6.44
N GLN A 297 3.05 -7.25 -5.29
CA GLN A 297 4.11 -6.68 -4.45
C GLN A 297 5.02 -7.74 -3.84
N ILE A 298 4.48 -8.87 -3.39
CA ILE A 298 5.28 -10.01 -2.92
C ILE A 298 6.21 -10.51 -4.04
N VAL A 299 5.68 -10.66 -5.27
CA VAL A 299 6.48 -11.07 -6.43
C VAL A 299 7.56 -10.04 -6.76
N SER A 300 7.24 -8.76 -6.72
CA SER A 300 8.23 -7.69 -6.92
C SER A 300 9.36 -7.77 -5.90
N MET A 301 9.03 -7.91 -4.61
CA MET A 301 10.03 -8.04 -3.54
C MET A 301 10.87 -9.32 -3.69
N ALA A 302 10.28 -10.42 -4.15
CA ALA A 302 11.03 -11.64 -4.46
C ALA A 302 12.06 -11.41 -5.58
N PHE A 303 11.70 -10.64 -6.62
CA PHE A 303 12.67 -10.23 -7.65
C PHE A 303 13.78 -9.34 -7.08
N ALA A 304 13.47 -8.44 -6.15
CA ALA A 304 14.46 -7.60 -5.48
C ALA A 304 15.49 -8.44 -4.69
N ILE A 305 15.06 -9.53 -4.06
CA ILE A 305 15.95 -10.46 -3.36
C ILE A 305 16.74 -11.32 -4.34
N ALA A 306 16.14 -11.71 -5.47
CA ALA A 306 16.82 -12.52 -6.49
C ALA A 306 17.85 -11.74 -7.34
N LEU A 307 17.99 -10.43 -7.13
CA LEU A 307 18.94 -9.58 -7.87
C LEU A 307 20.39 -10.02 -7.74
N PHE A 308 20.75 -10.78 -6.69
CA PHE A 308 22.13 -11.26 -6.49
C PHE A 308 22.63 -12.13 -7.66
N ASP A 309 21.74 -12.86 -8.33
CA ASP A 309 22.14 -13.78 -9.41
C ASP A 309 21.98 -13.16 -10.81
N TRP A 310 21.02 -12.24 -10.99
CA TRP A 310 20.69 -11.71 -12.31
C TRP A 310 20.26 -10.25 -12.29
N VAL A 311 21.17 -9.34 -12.63
CA VAL A 311 20.96 -7.88 -12.56
C VAL A 311 19.79 -7.39 -13.44
N TYR A 312 19.42 -8.12 -14.50
CA TYR A 312 18.25 -7.77 -15.33
C TYR A 312 16.91 -7.92 -14.60
N LEU A 313 16.87 -8.67 -13.49
CA LEU A 313 15.68 -8.76 -12.63
C LEU A 313 15.30 -7.40 -12.02
N THR A 314 16.22 -6.43 -11.96
CA THR A 314 15.91 -5.06 -11.49
C THR A 314 14.84 -4.39 -12.33
N LEU A 315 14.83 -4.66 -13.64
CA LEU A 315 13.79 -4.12 -14.55
C LEU A 315 12.42 -4.75 -14.24
N PHE A 316 12.38 -6.07 -14.02
CA PHE A 316 11.15 -6.76 -13.63
C PHE A 316 10.65 -6.28 -12.27
N TYR A 317 11.54 -6.17 -11.28
CA TYR A 317 11.23 -5.57 -9.98
C TYR A 317 10.57 -4.20 -10.15
N SER A 318 11.19 -3.30 -10.92
CA SER A 318 10.65 -1.94 -11.16
C SER A 318 9.28 -1.98 -11.83
N ILE A 319 9.07 -2.80 -12.86
CA ILE A 319 7.78 -2.92 -13.54
C ILE A 319 6.69 -3.43 -12.58
N PHE A 320 6.93 -4.55 -11.90
CA PHE A 320 5.94 -5.16 -11.03
C PHE A 320 5.64 -4.29 -9.80
N ASN A 321 6.64 -3.62 -9.23
CA ASN A 321 6.47 -2.69 -8.13
C ASN A 321 5.54 -1.52 -8.54
N ASN A 322 5.90 -0.84 -9.63
CA ASN A 322 5.17 0.33 -10.13
C ASN A 322 3.74 -0.02 -10.56
N VAL A 323 3.57 -1.08 -11.35
CA VAL A 323 2.24 -1.53 -11.81
C VAL A 323 1.39 -1.93 -10.62
N GLY A 324 1.95 -2.66 -9.66
CA GLY A 324 1.25 -3.06 -8.44
C GLY A 324 0.76 -1.86 -7.62
N ILE A 325 1.60 -0.83 -7.43
CA ILE A 325 1.23 0.39 -6.69
C ILE A 325 0.15 1.18 -7.43
N ILE A 326 0.28 1.38 -8.74
CA ILE A 326 -0.72 2.10 -9.55
C ILE A 326 -2.06 1.37 -9.53
N LEU A 327 -2.05 0.06 -9.75
CA LEU A 327 -3.26 -0.77 -9.72
C LEU A 327 -3.91 -0.71 -8.34
N PHE A 328 -3.11 -0.81 -7.27
CA PHE A 328 -3.60 -0.69 -5.90
C PHE A 328 -4.24 0.67 -5.64
N ALA A 329 -3.60 1.76 -6.04
CA ALA A 329 -4.14 3.12 -5.88
C ALA A 329 -5.48 3.28 -6.63
N CYS A 330 -5.56 2.82 -7.87
CA CYS A 330 -6.79 2.82 -8.66
C CYS A 330 -7.91 2.01 -8.01
N VAL A 331 -7.60 0.81 -7.50
CA VAL A 331 -8.56 -0.06 -6.80
C VAL A 331 -9.02 0.57 -5.49
N ALA A 332 -8.10 1.15 -4.71
CA ALA A 332 -8.40 1.87 -3.47
C ALA A 332 -9.30 3.09 -3.72
N ILE A 333 -9.08 3.83 -4.81
CA ILE A 333 -9.98 4.91 -5.22
C ILE A 333 -11.31 4.34 -5.71
N ALA A 334 -11.32 3.25 -6.47
CA ALA A 334 -12.57 2.64 -6.92
C ALA A 334 -13.42 2.13 -5.75
N LEU A 335 -12.81 1.74 -4.61
CA LEU A 335 -13.51 1.33 -3.38
C LEU A 335 -14.34 2.48 -2.80
N TYR A 336 -13.99 3.73 -3.12
CA TYR A 336 -14.69 4.94 -2.69
C TYR A 336 -16.18 4.94 -3.05
N HIS A 337 -16.53 4.56 -4.29
CA HIS A 337 -17.88 4.74 -4.80
C HIS A 337 -18.90 3.70 -4.28
N PRO A 338 -18.67 2.38 -4.40
CA PRO A 338 -19.65 1.38 -4.00
C PRO A 338 -19.80 1.28 -2.46
N ILE A 339 -18.73 1.50 -1.69
CA ILE A 339 -18.77 1.34 -0.23
C ILE A 339 -19.64 2.42 0.42
N PHE A 340 -19.57 3.66 -0.05
CA PHE A 340 -20.15 4.79 0.67
C PHE A 340 -21.49 5.27 0.10
N THR A 341 -21.66 5.29 -1.22
CA THR A 341 -22.87 5.85 -1.84
C THR A 341 -24.03 4.85 -1.82
N ASP A 342 -23.77 3.61 -2.22
CA ASP A 342 -24.83 2.60 -2.38
C ASP A 342 -25.19 1.95 -1.04
N THR A 343 -24.19 1.62 -0.22
CA THR A 343 -24.42 0.94 1.06
C THR A 343 -25.21 1.83 2.02
N THR A 344 -24.90 3.12 2.12
CA THR A 344 -25.59 4.02 3.06
C THR A 344 -27.06 4.22 2.69
N LYS A 345 -27.36 4.32 1.39
CA LYS A 345 -28.73 4.41 0.89
C LYS A 345 -29.52 3.15 1.24
N VAL A 346 -28.98 1.98 0.94
CA VAL A 346 -29.60 0.68 1.28
C VAL A 346 -29.83 0.55 2.78
N LEU A 347 -28.87 0.99 3.60
CA LEU A 347 -28.95 0.91 5.05
C LEU A 347 -30.00 1.87 5.62
N SER A 348 -30.13 3.07 5.04
CA SER A 348 -31.17 4.03 5.40
C SER A 348 -32.57 3.52 5.04
N ASP A 349 -32.72 2.85 3.89
CA ASP A 349 -33.98 2.24 3.46
C ASP A 349 -34.37 1.07 4.38
N LEU A 350 -33.40 0.24 4.79
CA LEU A 350 -33.62 -0.84 5.77
C LEU A 350 -34.08 -0.29 7.12
N ASN A 351 -33.45 0.77 7.62
CA ASN A 351 -33.81 1.35 8.91
C ASN A 351 -35.21 1.99 8.90
N LYS A 352 -35.58 2.64 7.80
CA LYS A 352 -36.96 3.16 7.60
C LYS A 352 -37.99 2.04 7.58
N ASN A 353 -37.71 0.93 6.92
CA ASN A 353 -38.62 -0.21 6.88
C ASN A 353 -38.81 -0.85 8.26
N VAL A 354 -37.73 -1.00 9.03
CA VAL A 354 -37.80 -1.51 10.42
C VAL A 354 -38.61 -0.57 11.29
N ALA A 355 -38.37 0.75 11.23
CA ALA A 355 -39.15 1.73 11.98
C ALA A 355 -40.65 1.70 11.62
N ASN A 356 -40.98 1.55 10.34
CA ASN A 356 -42.36 1.43 9.86
C ASN A 356 -43.04 0.14 10.34
N GLU A 357 -42.33 -1.01 10.37
CA GLU A 357 -42.87 -2.25 10.93
C GLU A 357 -43.16 -2.14 12.43
N PHE A 358 -42.29 -1.48 13.20
CA PHE A 358 -42.53 -1.22 14.62
C PHE A 358 -43.75 -0.32 14.82
N SER A 359 -43.87 0.75 14.04
CA SER A 359 -45.03 1.67 14.08
C SER A 359 -46.35 0.97 13.73
N ASN A 360 -46.38 0.14 12.67
CA ASN A 360 -47.57 -0.61 12.27
C ASN A 360 -48.00 -1.68 13.30
N LYS A 361 -47.04 -2.35 13.96
CA LYS A 361 -47.36 -3.29 15.05
C LYS A 361 -47.96 -2.57 16.27
N GLN A 362 -47.55 -1.33 16.53
CA GLN A 362 -48.07 -0.53 17.64
C GLN A 362 -49.48 -0.01 17.35
N SER A 363 -49.78 0.41 16.11
CA SER A 363 -51.13 0.85 15.71
C SER A 363 -52.14 -0.31 15.63
N SER A 364 -51.72 -1.50 15.22
CA SER A 364 -52.54 -2.72 15.20
C SER A 364 -52.98 -3.16 16.60
N LYS A 365 -52.11 -3.05 17.62
CA LYS A 365 -52.48 -3.35 19.01
C LYS A 365 -53.46 -2.34 19.60
N HIS A 366 -53.35 -1.07 19.22
CA HIS A 366 -54.24 -0.03 19.76
C HIS A 366 -55.66 -0.10 19.16
N SER A 367 -55.78 -0.52 17.89
CA SER A 367 -57.08 -0.71 17.22
C SER A 367 -57.81 -1.99 17.68
N SER A 368 -57.08 -3.04 18.06
CA SER A 368 -57.69 -4.26 18.64
C SER A 368 -58.14 -4.10 20.09
N GLN A 369 -57.59 -3.14 20.86
CA GLN A 369 -58.12 -2.78 22.18
C GLN A 369 -59.36 -1.88 22.14
N LEU A 370 -59.57 -1.09 21.08
CA LEU A 370 -60.79 -0.28 20.96
C LEU A 370 -62.02 -1.10 20.55
N ASN A 371 -61.84 -2.20 19.80
CA ASN A 371 -62.96 -3.06 19.40
C ASN A 371 -63.40 -4.09 20.45
N SER A 372 -62.60 -4.38 21.49
CA SER A 372 -63.01 -5.31 22.56
C SER A 372 -63.78 -4.67 23.72
N LYS A 373 -63.91 -3.34 23.74
CA LYS A 373 -64.69 -2.61 24.77
C LYS A 373 -66.12 -2.24 24.37
N HIS A 374 -66.58 -2.57 23.16
CA HIS A 374 -67.93 -2.19 22.73
C HIS A 374 -69.03 -3.26 22.91
N SER A 375 -68.77 -4.39 23.58
CA SER A 375 -69.83 -5.40 23.89
C SER A 375 -70.28 -5.49 25.35
N SER A 376 -69.85 -4.62 26.26
CA SER A 376 -70.50 -4.54 27.57
C SER A 376 -70.50 -3.14 28.18
N LYS A 377 -71.66 -2.78 28.75
CA LYS A 377 -71.98 -1.63 29.60
C LYS A 377 -72.57 -0.38 28.93
N LYS A 378 -73.91 -0.45 28.85
CA LYS A 378 -74.83 0.56 29.35
C LYS A 378 -74.28 1.32 30.57
N SER A 379 -74.52 2.64 30.56
CA SER A 379 -74.74 3.52 31.72
C SER A 379 -73.59 3.68 32.72
N ASN A 380 -72.87 4.81 32.66
CA ASN A 380 -73.16 5.89 33.60
C ASN A 380 -72.44 7.20 33.25
N LYS A 381 -73.07 8.27 33.71
CA LYS A 381 -72.87 9.69 33.49
C LYS A 381 -71.77 10.26 34.42
N ASN A 382 -71.16 11.36 33.97
CA ASN A 382 -70.41 12.40 34.70
C ASN A 382 -68.89 12.23 34.99
N GLN A 383 -68.15 13.27 34.54
CA GLN A 383 -67.30 14.20 35.32
C GLN A 383 -65.81 14.37 34.92
N SER A 384 -65.48 15.67 34.72
CA SER A 384 -64.21 16.41 34.92
C SER A 384 -62.93 15.92 34.22
N ILE A 385 -62.40 16.65 33.22
CA ILE A 385 -61.46 17.78 33.37
C ILE A 385 -60.27 17.42 34.28
N HIS A 386 -59.13 17.06 33.68
CA HIS A 386 -57.83 17.58 34.13
C HIS A 386 -56.73 17.47 33.06
N GLN A 387 -55.99 18.58 32.99
CA GLN A 387 -54.77 18.96 32.27
C GLN A 387 -53.76 17.87 31.87
N ALA A 388 -53.21 18.09 30.67
CA ALA A 388 -52.01 17.45 30.14
C ALA A 388 -50.73 18.03 30.77
N PRO A 389 -49.68 17.21 31.00
CA PRO A 389 -48.34 17.72 31.24
C PRO A 389 -47.55 17.80 29.93
N GLU A 390 -46.92 18.96 29.76
CA GLU A 390 -45.97 19.35 28.73
C GLU A 390 -44.66 18.57 28.93
N VAL A 391 -44.24 17.78 27.95
CA VAL A 391 -42.97 17.04 27.98
C VAL A 391 -41.90 17.85 27.24
N SER A 392 -41.01 18.43 28.02
CA SER A 392 -39.80 19.14 27.59
C SER A 392 -38.83 18.18 26.87
N ILE A 393 -38.54 18.48 25.61
CA ILE A 393 -37.52 17.81 24.80
C ILE A 393 -36.15 18.34 25.25
N VAL A 394 -35.38 17.49 25.93
CA VAL A 394 -33.96 17.74 26.22
C VAL A 394 -33.17 17.44 24.95
N SER A 395 -32.52 18.48 24.43
CA SER A 395 -31.56 18.45 23.34
C SER A 395 -30.33 17.64 23.75
N GLU A 396 -30.10 16.50 23.09
CA GLU A 396 -28.91 15.68 23.28
C GLU A 396 -27.76 16.28 22.46
N GLU A 397 -26.78 16.79 23.20
CA GLU A 397 -25.58 17.45 22.74
C GLU A 397 -24.59 16.44 22.14
N SER A 398 -24.08 16.82 20.97
CA SER A 398 -23.00 16.24 20.18
C SER A 398 -21.95 15.39 20.92
N ILE A 399 -21.98 14.07 20.69
CA ILE A 399 -20.80 13.21 20.84
C ILE A 399 -20.01 13.26 19.53
N LYS A 400 -18.94 14.04 19.52
CA LYS A 400 -17.89 14.00 18.48
C LYS A 400 -17.00 12.77 18.73
N ILE A 401 -16.89 11.90 17.73
CA ILE A 401 -15.83 10.90 17.58
C ILE A 401 -14.91 11.34 16.44
#